data_AF-A0A938XTE0-F1
#
_entry.id   AF-A0A938XTE0-F1
#
_cell.length_a   1.000
_cell.length_b   1.000
_cell.length_c   1.000
_cell.angle_alpha   90.00
_cell.angle_beta   90.00
_cell.angle_gamma   90.00
#
_symmetry.space_group_name_H-M   'P 1'
#
loop_
_entity.id
_entity.type
_entity.pdbx_description
1 polymer ?
#
loop_
_entity_poly.entity_id
_entity_poly.type
_entity_poly.pdbx_seq_one_letter_code
_entity_poly.pdbx_strand_id
1 'polypeptide(L)'
;MRNNNRLLTVGLLVCFVVTIGTISYAKEVKRLEIPNGESQLVKIDNLGRVAVGNPKIADVIAISNQELLINGRSPGATTVHIWDQKGLKLYKVKITKEQSTVLNRLRQLINYKTVQVAKVNDTILLSGKLDNRNKSQRVEEIAKVFGEQVVNHIQVENSLQVLLEAQVFEVDKTVDNQLGIDWYGVGAQAGTKLESGTAVFDENLPQGTKFGIGSFERISKI
;
A
#
# COMPACT_ATOMS: atom_id res chain seq x y z
N MET A 1 68.03 -24.50 43.94
CA MET A 1 66.57 -24.42 43.66
C MET A 1 66.32 -24.32 42.15
N ARG A 2 66.58 -25.39 41.38
CA ARG A 2 66.40 -25.34 39.92
C ARG A 2 65.80 -26.66 39.42
N ASN A 3 64.63 -26.54 38.79
CA ASN A 3 64.14 -27.39 37.69
C ASN A 3 63.09 -28.49 37.98
N ASN A 4 61.91 -28.12 38.52
CA ASN A 4 60.70 -28.98 38.49
C ASN A 4 59.65 -28.54 37.43
N ASN A 5 59.98 -27.56 36.57
CA ASN A 5 59.01 -26.96 35.64
C ASN A 5 58.85 -27.72 34.30
N ARG A 6 59.68 -28.75 34.06
CA ARG A 6 59.65 -29.54 32.81
C ARG A 6 58.59 -30.63 32.79
N LEU A 7 58.18 -31.16 33.94
CA LEU A 7 57.11 -32.16 34.02
C LEU A 7 55.71 -31.53 33.88
N LEU A 8 55.54 -30.32 34.41
CA LEU A 8 54.28 -29.57 34.33
C LEU A 8 53.96 -29.09 32.91
N THR A 9 55.00 -28.69 32.16
CA THR A 9 54.86 -28.26 30.76
C THR A 9 54.56 -29.41 29.81
N VAL A 10 55.10 -30.62 30.04
CA VAL A 10 54.78 -31.81 29.24
C VAL A 10 53.35 -32.30 29.50
N GLY A 11 52.89 -32.30 30.76
CA GLY A 11 51.51 -32.68 31.09
C GLY A 11 50.45 -31.76 30.49
N LEU A 12 50.72 -30.45 30.44
CA LEU A 12 49.79 -29.46 29.86
C LEU A 12 49.72 -29.56 28.33
N LEU A 13 50.82 -29.93 27.66
CA LEU A 13 50.87 -30.12 26.21
C LEU A 13 50.13 -31.39 25.77
N VAL A 14 50.22 -32.48 26.54
CA VAL A 14 49.47 -33.72 26.28
C VAL A 14 47.96 -33.50 26.42
N CYS A 15 47.53 -32.70 27.41
CA CYS A 15 46.12 -32.37 27.59
C CYS A 15 45.59 -31.44 26.47
N PHE A 16 46.42 -30.54 25.95
CA PHE A 16 46.08 -29.68 24.81
C PHE A 16 45.92 -30.48 23.50
N VAL A 17 46.74 -31.51 23.28
CA VAL A 17 46.62 -32.38 22.09
C VAL A 17 45.40 -33.31 22.18
N VAL A 18 45.04 -33.79 23.38
CA VAL A 18 43.86 -34.66 23.57
C VAL A 18 42.54 -33.87 23.47
N THR A 19 42.53 -32.57 23.79
CA THR A 19 41.32 -31.73 23.71
C THR A 19 41.00 -31.23 22.30
N ILE A 20 41.98 -31.16 21.40
CA ILE A 20 41.75 -30.81 19.98
C ILE A 20 41.04 -31.95 19.21
N GLY A 21 41.00 -33.17 19.76
CA GLY A 21 40.43 -34.37 19.13
C GLY A 21 38.90 -34.44 19.06
N THR A 22 38.16 -33.45 19.57
CA THR A 22 36.70 -33.41 19.47
C THR A 22 36.22 -32.25 18.60
N ILE A 23 36.63 -32.27 17.33
CA ILE A 23 35.94 -31.47 16.32
C ILE A 23 34.54 -32.07 16.18
N SER A 24 33.59 -31.49 16.89
CA SER A 24 32.17 -31.75 16.71
C SER A 24 31.83 -31.40 15.26
N TYR A 25 31.69 -32.42 14.41
CA TYR A 25 31.10 -32.28 13.08
C TYR A 25 29.65 -31.86 13.28
N ALA A 26 29.41 -30.55 13.28
CA ALA A 26 28.07 -29.99 13.26
C ALA A 26 27.42 -30.42 11.95
N LYS A 27 26.58 -31.45 12.03
CA LYS A 27 25.84 -31.97 10.88
C LYS A 27 24.86 -30.89 10.41
N GLU A 28 25.16 -30.29 9.26
CA GLU A 28 24.35 -29.24 8.67
C GLU A 28 22.94 -29.77 8.37
N VAL A 29 21.93 -29.23 9.06
CA VAL A 29 20.52 -29.56 8.81
C VAL A 29 19.94 -28.49 7.91
N LYS A 30 19.72 -28.84 6.63
CA LYS A 30 19.07 -27.94 5.68
C LYS A 30 17.56 -27.98 5.89
N ARG A 31 16.92 -26.82 5.86
CA ARG A 31 15.46 -26.69 5.96
C ARG A 31 14.91 -26.33 4.59
N LEU A 32 13.90 -27.07 4.14
CA LEU A 32 13.19 -26.83 2.89
C LEU A 32 11.71 -26.63 3.22
N GLU A 33 11.13 -25.56 2.71
CA GLU A 33 9.68 -25.33 2.76
C GLU A 33 9.12 -25.52 1.35
N ILE A 34 8.18 -26.45 1.19
CA ILE A 34 7.58 -26.81 -0.10
C ILE A 34 6.05 -26.69 0.04
N PRO A 35 5.35 -25.93 -0.82
CA PRO A 35 3.89 -25.90 -0.80
C PRO A 35 3.28 -27.27 -1.12
N ASN A 36 2.11 -27.55 -0.56
CA ASN A 36 1.37 -28.77 -0.88
C ASN A 36 1.06 -28.86 -2.38
N GLY A 37 1.40 -29.97 -3.03
CA GLY A 37 1.22 -30.16 -4.48
C GLY A 37 2.38 -29.63 -5.34
N GLU A 38 3.34 -28.91 -4.75
CA GLU A 38 4.55 -28.47 -5.44
C GLU A 38 5.72 -29.43 -5.22
N SER A 39 6.77 -29.28 -6.02
CA SER A 39 7.98 -30.10 -5.97
C SER A 39 9.23 -29.24 -6.05
N GLN A 40 10.29 -29.64 -5.35
CA GLN A 40 11.57 -28.94 -5.34
C GLN A 40 12.70 -29.85 -5.79
N LEU A 41 13.48 -29.38 -6.75
CA LEU A 41 14.68 -30.07 -7.23
C LEU A 41 15.88 -29.75 -6.33
N VAL A 42 16.54 -30.78 -5.84
CA VAL A 42 17.75 -30.69 -5.02
C VAL A 42 18.91 -31.32 -5.77
N LYS A 43 19.98 -30.55 -5.96
CA LYS A 43 21.23 -31.02 -6.58
C LYS A 43 22.12 -31.70 -5.54
N ILE A 44 22.67 -32.85 -5.91
CA ILE A 44 23.46 -33.72 -5.02
C ILE A 44 24.71 -34.21 -5.75
N ASP A 45 25.84 -34.31 -5.06
CA ASP A 45 27.08 -34.80 -5.65
C ASP A 45 27.16 -36.32 -5.46
N ASN A 46 26.71 -37.07 -6.47
CA ASN A 46 26.68 -38.54 -6.48
C ASN A 46 25.80 -39.16 -5.39
N LEU A 47 24.52 -39.29 -5.73
CA LEU A 47 23.47 -39.87 -4.91
C LEU A 47 23.71 -41.36 -4.64
N GLY A 48 23.91 -41.72 -3.37
CA GLY A 48 24.04 -43.11 -2.95
C GLY A 48 22.73 -43.72 -2.46
N ARG A 49 22.09 -43.07 -1.48
CA ARG A 49 20.84 -43.56 -0.86
C ARG A 49 19.96 -42.41 -0.42
N VAL A 50 18.66 -42.66 -0.40
CA VAL A 50 17.64 -41.74 0.13
C VAL A 50 16.74 -42.50 1.08
N ALA A 51 16.34 -41.86 2.19
CA ALA A 51 15.27 -42.34 3.03
C ALA A 51 14.38 -41.16 3.45
N VAL A 52 13.08 -41.37 3.39
CA VAL A 52 12.08 -40.39 3.81
C VAL A 52 11.45 -40.86 5.11
N GLY A 53 11.37 -39.99 6.11
CA GLY A 53 10.79 -40.32 7.40
C GLY A 53 9.30 -40.67 7.29
N ASN A 54 8.52 -39.80 6.65
CA ASN A 54 7.10 -40.04 6.38
C ASN A 54 6.75 -39.78 4.90
N PRO A 55 6.53 -40.85 4.09
CA PRO A 55 6.20 -40.73 2.66
C PRO A 55 4.78 -40.20 2.40
N LYS A 56 3.90 -40.16 3.41
CA LYS A 56 2.57 -39.54 3.27
C LYS A 56 2.66 -38.02 3.24
N ILE A 57 3.68 -37.45 3.90
CA ILE A 57 3.93 -36.01 3.96
C ILE A 57 4.68 -35.58 2.70
N ALA A 58 5.92 -36.03 2.52
CA ALA A 58 6.71 -35.74 1.32
C ALA A 58 7.13 -37.03 0.64
N ASP A 59 7.29 -37.02 -0.67
CA ASP A 59 7.82 -38.13 -1.45
C ASP A 59 9.10 -37.69 -2.17
N VAL A 60 9.97 -38.63 -2.51
CA VAL A 60 11.26 -38.31 -3.11
C VAL A 60 11.55 -39.23 -4.28
N ILE A 61 11.91 -38.63 -5.41
CA ILE A 61 12.22 -39.34 -6.66
C ILE A 61 13.63 -38.94 -7.09
N ALA A 62 14.51 -39.92 -7.27
CA ALA A 62 15.81 -39.70 -7.88
C ALA A 62 15.64 -39.56 -9.40
N ILE A 63 15.93 -38.37 -9.95
CA ILE A 63 15.90 -38.15 -11.40
C ILE A 63 17.21 -38.63 -12.01
N SER A 64 18.33 -38.37 -11.33
CA SER A 64 19.67 -38.81 -11.75
C SER A 64 20.57 -39.00 -10.52
N ASN A 65 21.81 -39.44 -10.75
CA ASN A 65 22.82 -39.50 -9.67
C ASN A 65 23.23 -38.11 -9.16
N GLN A 66 22.76 -37.03 -9.78
CA GLN A 66 23.05 -35.66 -9.38
C GLN A 66 21.82 -34.83 -8.99
N GLU A 67 20.62 -35.38 -9.18
CA GLU A 67 19.37 -34.64 -9.03
C GLU A 67 18.30 -35.48 -8.36
N LEU A 68 17.67 -34.86 -7.36
CA LEU A 68 16.67 -35.49 -6.53
C LEU A 68 15.48 -34.55 -6.39
N LEU A 69 14.31 -35.02 -6.77
CA LEU A 69 13.06 -34.28 -6.70
C LEU A 69 12.34 -34.62 -5.39
N ILE A 70 11.98 -33.60 -4.61
CA ILE A 70 11.20 -33.73 -3.39
C ILE A 70 9.81 -33.18 -3.66
N ASN A 71 8.80 -34.05 -3.57
CA ASN A 71 7.41 -33.73 -3.86
C ASN A 71 6.62 -33.54 -2.56
N GLY A 72 5.88 -32.45 -2.45
CA GLY A 72 4.99 -32.21 -1.32
C GLY A 72 3.62 -32.87 -1.50
N ARG A 73 3.28 -33.88 -0.68
CA ARG A 73 1.97 -34.60 -0.77
C ARG A 73 0.94 -34.14 0.25
N SER A 74 1.35 -33.85 1.48
CA SER A 74 0.42 -33.46 2.55
C SER A 74 1.06 -32.50 3.55
N PRO A 75 0.29 -31.52 4.08
CA PRO A 75 0.81 -30.57 5.05
C PRO A 75 1.36 -31.27 6.30
N GLY A 76 2.55 -30.85 6.73
CA GLY A 76 3.24 -31.47 7.86
C GLY A 76 4.74 -31.23 7.82
N ALA A 77 5.47 -31.88 8.72
CA ALA A 77 6.93 -31.87 8.72
C ALA A 77 7.47 -33.29 8.63
N THR A 78 8.47 -33.49 7.79
CA THR A 78 9.16 -34.77 7.61
C THR A 78 10.66 -34.51 7.44
N THR A 79 11.45 -35.57 7.56
CA THR A 79 12.90 -35.51 7.34
C THR A 79 13.25 -36.38 6.17
N VAL A 80 14.06 -35.85 5.27
CA VAL A 80 14.68 -36.59 4.16
C VAL A 80 16.15 -36.76 4.49
N HIS A 81 16.58 -38.01 4.56
CA HIS A 81 17.95 -38.42 4.78
C HIS A 81 18.56 -38.75 3.42
N ILE A 82 19.67 -38.11 3.09
CA ILE A 82 20.33 -38.33 1.81
C ILE A 82 21.79 -38.65 2.05
N TRP A 83 22.23 -39.79 1.53
CA TRP A 83 23.61 -40.23 1.56
C TRP A 83 24.24 -39.94 0.21
N ASP A 84 25.34 -39.19 0.24
CA ASP A 84 26.21 -38.92 -0.89
C ASP A 84 27.65 -39.35 -0.58
N GLN A 85 28.58 -39.10 -1.50
CA GLN A 85 30.01 -39.43 -1.28
C GLN A 85 30.65 -38.68 -0.11
N LYS A 86 30.10 -37.53 0.30
CA LYS A 86 30.62 -36.70 1.40
C LYS A 86 30.02 -37.10 2.75
N GLY A 87 28.91 -37.84 2.75
CA GLY A 87 28.29 -38.42 3.94
C GLY A 87 26.78 -38.26 3.97
N LEU A 88 26.20 -38.24 5.18
CA LEU A 88 24.76 -38.12 5.39
C LEU A 88 24.33 -36.66 5.56
N LYS A 89 23.53 -36.16 4.63
CA LYS A 89 22.84 -34.87 4.69
C LYS A 89 21.41 -35.02 5.20
N LEU A 90 21.00 -34.12 6.08
CA LEU A 90 19.66 -34.07 6.66
C LEU A 90 18.88 -32.89 6.10
N TYR A 91 17.74 -33.17 5.48
CA TYR A 91 16.79 -32.17 5.01
C TYR A 91 15.53 -32.23 5.86
N LYS A 92 15.25 -31.20 6.64
CA LYS A 92 13.94 -31.01 7.28
C LYS A 92 13.01 -30.38 6.26
N VAL A 93 12.08 -31.18 5.75
CA VAL A 93 11.09 -30.75 4.76
C VAL A 93 9.81 -30.41 5.50
N LYS A 94 9.40 -29.16 5.41
CA LYS A 94 8.12 -28.69 5.96
C LYS A 94 7.20 -28.39 4.79
N ILE A 95 6.11 -29.13 4.73
CA ILE A 95 5.08 -28.91 3.74
C ILE A 95 4.07 -27.97 4.35
N THR A 96 4.00 -26.79 3.76
CA THR A 96 2.96 -25.83 4.10
C THR A 96 1.69 -26.21 3.35
N LYS A 97 0.52 -25.96 3.96
CA LYS A 97 -0.70 -25.86 3.14
C LYS A 97 -0.41 -24.82 2.06
N GLU A 98 -0.80 -25.12 0.83
CA GLU A 98 -0.68 -24.18 -0.29
C GLU A 98 -1.14 -22.79 0.17
N GLN A 99 -0.17 -21.90 0.41
CA GLN A 99 -0.46 -20.50 0.76
C GLN A 99 -0.52 -19.69 -0.53
N SER A 100 -1.31 -20.17 -1.47
CA SER A 100 -1.99 -19.31 -2.43
C SER A 100 -3.48 -19.30 -2.05
N THR A 101 -3.78 -19.01 -0.77
CA THR A 101 -5.15 -18.63 -0.46
C THR A 101 -5.39 -17.36 -1.25
N VAL A 102 -6.22 -17.45 -2.28
CA VAL A 102 -6.74 -16.33 -3.08
C VAL A 102 -6.97 -15.10 -2.18
N LEU A 103 -7.46 -15.31 -0.95
CA LEU A 103 -7.60 -14.31 0.12
C LEU A 103 -6.33 -13.54 0.50
N ASN A 104 -5.18 -14.20 0.63
CA ASN A 104 -3.92 -13.52 0.98
C ASN A 104 -3.48 -12.60 -0.16
N ARG A 105 -3.63 -13.04 -1.41
CA ARG A 105 -3.32 -12.21 -2.59
C ARG A 105 -4.31 -11.06 -2.74
N LEU A 106 -5.60 -11.32 -2.51
CA LEU A 106 -6.65 -10.30 -2.42
C LEU A 106 -6.34 -9.25 -1.35
N ARG A 107 -5.97 -9.66 -0.13
CA ARG A 107 -5.61 -8.74 0.96
C ARG A 107 -4.36 -7.92 0.65
N GLN A 108 -3.42 -8.47 -0.10
CA GLN A 108 -2.24 -7.72 -0.53
C GLN A 108 -2.57 -6.66 -1.59
N LEU A 109 -3.51 -6.96 -2.50
CA LEU A 109 -3.97 -6.03 -3.53
C LEU A 109 -4.94 -4.98 -2.95
N ILE A 110 -5.83 -5.41 -2.06
CA ILE A 110 -6.77 -4.58 -1.31
C ILE A 110 -6.01 -4.03 -0.09
N ASN A 111 -5.21 -3.00 -0.32
CA ASN A 111 -4.40 -2.33 0.71
C ASN A 111 -5.24 -1.40 1.63
N TYR A 112 -6.41 -1.86 2.06
CA TYR A 112 -7.32 -1.10 2.93
C TYR A 112 -7.54 -1.87 4.23
N LYS A 113 -7.03 -1.34 5.35
CA LYS A 113 -7.13 -1.99 6.67
C LYS A 113 -8.56 -2.15 7.18
N THR A 114 -9.47 -1.29 6.74
CA THR A 114 -10.89 -1.32 7.11
C THR A 114 -11.71 -2.31 6.31
N VAL A 115 -11.17 -2.88 5.23
CA VAL A 115 -11.85 -3.83 4.36
C VAL A 115 -11.45 -5.25 4.74
N GLN A 116 -12.45 -6.07 5.01
CA GLN A 116 -12.33 -7.49 5.29
C GLN A 116 -12.75 -8.29 4.06
N VAL A 117 -11.98 -9.33 3.77
CA VAL A 117 -12.21 -10.22 2.64
C VAL A 117 -12.33 -11.65 3.16
N ALA A 118 -13.45 -12.28 2.82
CA ALA A 118 -13.71 -13.69 3.08
C ALA A 118 -14.09 -14.39 1.77
N LYS A 119 -13.79 -15.69 1.68
CA LYS A 119 -14.15 -16.54 0.54
C LYS A 119 -14.98 -17.69 1.09
N VAL A 120 -16.17 -17.88 0.52
CA VAL A 120 -17.09 -18.96 0.85
C VAL A 120 -17.37 -19.69 -0.46
N ASN A 121 -16.90 -20.93 -0.59
CA ASN A 121 -16.86 -21.65 -1.87
C ASN A 121 -16.24 -20.79 -2.97
N ASP A 122 -16.96 -20.47 -4.05
CA ASP A 122 -16.48 -19.63 -5.15
C ASP A 122 -16.94 -18.16 -5.07
N THR A 123 -17.58 -17.78 -3.95
CA THR A 123 -18.05 -16.42 -3.68
C THR A 123 -17.07 -15.66 -2.79
N ILE A 124 -16.74 -14.42 -3.18
CA ILE A 124 -15.95 -13.49 -2.37
C ILE A 124 -16.89 -12.51 -1.69
N LEU A 125 -16.78 -12.42 -0.36
CA LEU A 125 -17.50 -11.45 0.45
C LEU A 125 -16.55 -10.31 0.83
N LEU A 126 -16.98 -9.10 0.53
CA LEU A 126 -16.29 -7.86 0.88
C LEU A 126 -17.10 -7.12 1.94
N SER A 127 -16.50 -6.79 3.06
CA SER A 127 -17.16 -6.01 4.11
C SER A 127 -16.22 -4.96 4.69
N GLY A 128 -16.76 -3.91 5.29
CA GLY A 128 -15.95 -2.87 5.91
C GLY A 128 -16.47 -1.47 5.64
N LYS A 129 -15.62 -0.48 5.89
CA LYS A 129 -15.93 0.94 5.72
C LYS A 129 -14.89 1.63 4.85
N LEU A 130 -15.35 2.39 3.88
CA LEU A 130 -14.54 3.25 3.02
C LEU A 130 -15.13 4.66 2.99
N ASP A 131 -14.27 5.64 2.74
CA ASP A 131 -14.58 7.08 2.66
C ASP A 131 -15.02 7.54 1.26
N ASN A 132 -14.93 6.67 0.26
CA ASN A 132 -15.21 7.03 -1.13
C ASN A 132 -15.77 5.83 -1.93
N ARG A 133 -16.84 6.09 -2.69
CA ARG A 133 -17.46 5.12 -3.59
C ARG A 133 -16.50 4.58 -4.65
N ASN A 134 -15.61 5.41 -5.19
CA ASN A 134 -14.60 5.00 -6.17
C ASN A 134 -13.65 3.94 -5.60
N LYS A 135 -13.29 4.04 -4.31
CA LYS A 135 -12.46 3.03 -3.65
C LYS A 135 -13.23 1.71 -3.51
N SER A 136 -14.51 1.76 -3.15
CA SER A 136 -15.36 0.55 -3.07
C SER A 136 -15.47 -0.17 -4.41
N GLN A 137 -15.71 0.57 -5.50
CA GLN A 137 -15.77 0.02 -6.86
C GLN A 137 -14.46 -0.67 -7.26
N ARG A 138 -13.31 -0.01 -7.01
CA ARG A 138 -11.99 -0.59 -7.31
C ARG A 138 -11.74 -1.89 -6.55
N VAL A 139 -12.15 -1.97 -5.28
CA VAL A 139 -12.02 -3.19 -4.47
C VAL A 139 -12.87 -4.32 -5.05
N GLU A 140 -14.08 -4.02 -5.49
CA GLU A 140 -14.97 -4.98 -6.13
C GLU A 140 -14.40 -5.51 -7.46
N GLU A 141 -13.85 -4.62 -8.30
CA GLU A 141 -13.20 -5.01 -9.56
C GLU A 141 -12.01 -5.94 -9.34
N ILE A 142 -11.17 -5.63 -8.35
CA ILE A 142 -10.05 -6.51 -7.97
C ILE A 142 -10.59 -7.87 -7.53
N ALA A 143 -11.67 -7.91 -6.76
CA ALA A 143 -12.24 -9.17 -6.28
C ALA A 143 -12.81 -10.05 -7.40
N LYS A 144 -13.42 -9.46 -8.44
CA LYS A 144 -13.98 -10.19 -9.59
C LYS A 144 -12.96 -11.01 -10.36
N VAL A 145 -11.68 -10.65 -10.30
CA VAL A 145 -10.59 -11.42 -10.94
C VAL A 145 -10.37 -12.78 -10.25
N PHE A 146 -10.75 -12.91 -8.99
CA PHE A 146 -10.37 -14.02 -8.13
C PHE A 146 -11.53 -14.94 -7.71
N GLY A 147 -12.77 -14.57 -8.01
CA GLY A 147 -13.97 -15.33 -7.67
C GLY A 147 -15.05 -15.15 -8.74
N GLU A 148 -15.87 -16.19 -8.93
CA GLU A 148 -16.94 -16.19 -9.92
C GLU A 148 -18.08 -15.24 -9.50
N GLN A 149 -18.32 -15.13 -8.20
CA GLN A 149 -19.30 -14.21 -7.63
C GLN A 149 -18.68 -13.33 -6.54
N VAL A 150 -19.05 -12.05 -6.52
CA VAL A 150 -18.60 -11.08 -5.52
C VAL A 150 -19.81 -10.42 -4.88
N VAL A 151 -19.90 -10.50 -3.56
CA VAL A 151 -20.92 -9.83 -2.76
C VAL A 151 -20.26 -8.68 -2.02
N ASN A 152 -20.63 -7.45 -2.39
CA ASN A 152 -20.08 -6.23 -1.82
C ASN A 152 -20.99 -5.70 -0.68
N HIS A 153 -20.47 -5.63 0.54
CA HIS A 153 -21.10 -5.05 1.73
C HIS A 153 -20.22 -3.94 2.34
N ILE A 154 -19.39 -3.29 1.52
CA ILE A 154 -18.60 -2.15 1.97
C ILE A 154 -19.52 -0.93 2.16
N GLN A 155 -19.55 -0.38 3.37
CA GLN A 155 -20.24 0.85 3.68
C GLN A 155 -19.39 2.05 3.25
N VAL A 156 -19.97 2.93 2.45
CA VAL A 156 -19.32 4.19 2.06
C VAL A 156 -19.78 5.27 3.02
N GLU A 157 -18.88 5.73 3.88
CA GLU A 157 -19.11 6.90 4.71
C GLU A 157 -18.99 8.13 3.80
N ASN A 158 -20.11 8.82 3.60
CA ASN A 158 -20.15 10.01 2.76
C ASN A 158 -19.25 11.09 3.39
N SER A 159 -18.21 11.51 2.67
CA SER A 159 -17.42 12.68 3.05
C SER A 159 -18.20 13.96 2.74
N LEU A 160 -18.00 14.96 3.59
CA LEU A 160 -18.75 16.22 3.72
C LEU A 160 -19.31 16.76 2.40
N GLN A 161 -20.65 16.85 2.36
CA GLN A 161 -21.36 17.60 1.33
C GLN A 161 -21.13 19.09 1.57
N VAL A 162 -20.44 19.77 0.65
CA VAL A 162 -20.33 21.23 0.68
C VAL A 162 -21.61 21.80 0.08
N LEU A 163 -22.44 22.42 0.92
CA LEU A 163 -23.58 23.22 0.47
C LEU A 163 -23.01 24.54 -0.05
N LEU A 164 -23.17 24.79 -1.35
CA LEU A 164 -22.84 26.08 -1.94
C LEU A 164 -24.08 26.97 -1.86
N GLU A 165 -24.00 28.03 -1.07
CA GLU A 165 -24.99 29.10 -1.08
C GLU A 165 -24.47 30.21 -2.01
N ALA A 166 -24.96 30.20 -3.25
CA ALA A 166 -24.64 31.24 -4.22
C ALA A 166 -25.66 32.37 -4.07
N GLN A 167 -25.21 33.52 -3.56
CA GLN A 167 -25.98 34.76 -3.62
C GLN A 167 -25.63 35.47 -4.93
N VAL A 168 -26.57 35.49 -5.86
CA VAL A 168 -26.42 36.18 -7.14
C VAL A 168 -26.80 37.64 -6.93
N PHE A 169 -25.82 38.53 -7.06
CA PHE A 169 -26.07 39.97 -7.11
C PHE A 169 -26.03 40.42 -8.56
N GLU A 170 -27.19 40.82 -9.08
CA GLU A 170 -27.34 41.45 -10.39
C GLU A 170 -26.91 42.91 -10.26
N VAL A 171 -25.90 43.31 -11.04
CA VAL A 171 -25.48 44.71 -11.14
C VAL A 171 -26.21 45.30 -12.34
N ASP A 172 -27.26 46.05 -12.08
CA ASP A 172 -27.94 46.85 -13.10
C ASP A 172 -26.98 47.89 -13.66
N LYS A 173 -26.57 47.72 -14.92
CA LYS A 173 -25.74 48.71 -15.64
C LYS A 173 -26.52 49.93 -16.14
N THR A 174 -27.75 50.13 -15.67
CA THR A 174 -28.64 51.19 -16.15
C THR A 174 -28.56 52.48 -15.33
N VAL A 175 -27.55 52.62 -14.46
CA VAL A 175 -27.25 53.88 -13.75
C VAL A 175 -26.11 54.64 -14.44
N ASP A 176 -26.12 54.67 -15.78
CA ASP A 176 -25.11 55.40 -16.56
C ASP A 176 -25.62 56.74 -17.10
N ASN A 177 -26.78 57.26 -16.68
CA ASN A 177 -27.28 58.54 -17.21
C ASN A 177 -28.26 59.30 -16.30
N GLN A 178 -28.01 59.35 -14.99
CA GLN A 178 -28.70 60.29 -14.09
C GLN A 178 -27.76 61.03 -13.13
N LEU A 179 -26.46 61.07 -13.43
CA LEU A 179 -25.62 62.13 -12.91
C LEU A 179 -25.99 63.38 -13.73
N GLY A 180 -26.92 64.20 -13.21
CA GLY A 180 -27.48 65.40 -13.82
C GLY A 180 -26.45 66.52 -14.08
N ILE A 181 -25.44 66.21 -14.87
CA ILE A 181 -24.43 67.13 -15.39
C ILE A 181 -24.75 67.31 -16.87
N ASP A 182 -25.55 68.33 -17.18
CA ASP A 182 -25.69 68.81 -18.56
C ASP A 182 -24.41 69.56 -18.94
N TRP A 183 -23.57 68.92 -19.75
CA TRP A 183 -22.38 69.53 -20.31
C TRP A 183 -22.79 70.45 -21.47
N TYR A 184 -23.17 71.68 -21.14
CA TYR A 184 -23.50 72.69 -22.13
C TYR A 184 -22.21 73.28 -22.75
N GLY A 185 -21.95 72.98 -24.02
CA GLY A 185 -20.84 73.58 -24.76
C GLY A 185 -21.16 75.02 -25.14
N VAL A 186 -20.55 76.00 -24.45
CA VAL A 186 -20.60 77.41 -24.88
C VAL A 186 -19.69 77.58 -26.10
N GLY A 187 -20.28 77.72 -27.29
CA GLY A 187 -19.54 77.95 -28.53
C GLY A 187 -18.92 79.35 -28.56
N ALA A 188 -17.59 79.44 -28.38
CA ALA A 188 -16.81 80.56 -28.88
C ALA A 188 -16.30 80.22 -30.28
N GLN A 189 -16.46 81.14 -31.24
CA GLN A 189 -15.96 80.96 -32.60
C GLN A 189 -14.44 80.72 -32.60
N ALA A 190 -14.04 79.70 -33.36
CA ALA A 190 -12.69 79.30 -33.75
C ALA A 190 -11.75 78.77 -32.64
N GLY A 191 -11.91 77.47 -32.33
CA GLY A 191 -10.75 76.59 -32.06
C GLY A 191 -10.43 76.24 -30.60
N THR A 192 -11.08 76.86 -29.61
CA THR A 192 -10.92 76.50 -28.19
C THR A 192 -12.26 76.08 -27.59
N LYS A 193 -12.38 74.80 -27.21
CA LYS A 193 -13.51 74.31 -26.42
C LYS A 193 -13.18 74.56 -24.95
N LEU A 194 -13.88 75.51 -24.32
CA LEU A 194 -13.90 75.65 -22.87
C LEU A 194 -15.18 74.96 -22.38
N GLU A 195 -15.02 73.85 -21.68
CA GLU A 195 -16.14 73.09 -21.10
C GLU A 195 -16.34 73.57 -19.66
N SER A 196 -17.49 74.20 -19.40
CA SER A 196 -17.90 74.64 -18.07
C SER A 196 -19.22 73.95 -17.74
N GLY A 197 -19.25 73.13 -16.69
CA GLY A 197 -20.47 72.49 -16.20
C GLY A 197 -21.17 73.39 -15.18
N THR A 198 -22.45 73.66 -15.38
CA THR A 198 -23.30 74.32 -14.37
C THR A 198 -24.20 73.30 -13.72
N ALA A 199 -24.17 73.21 -12.39
CA ALA A 199 -25.15 72.42 -11.64
C ALA A 199 -26.50 73.14 -11.67
N VAL A 200 -27.52 72.51 -12.26
CA VAL A 200 -28.90 73.01 -12.24
C VAL A 200 -29.60 72.41 -11.02
N PHE A 201 -30.05 73.25 -10.10
CA PHE A 201 -30.85 72.83 -8.95
C PHE A 201 -32.33 72.98 -9.31
N ASP A 202 -33.02 71.86 -9.51
CA ASP A 202 -34.48 71.85 -9.65
C ASP A 202 -35.12 72.00 -8.27
N GLU A 203 -36.01 72.98 -8.13
CA GLU A 203 -36.69 73.31 -6.87
C GLU A 203 -37.85 72.36 -6.51
N ASN A 204 -38.24 71.46 -7.42
CA ASN A 204 -39.29 70.46 -7.18
C ASN A 204 -38.75 69.09 -6.74
N LEU A 205 -37.53 69.04 -6.22
CA LEU A 205 -36.95 67.79 -5.73
C LEU A 205 -37.57 67.34 -4.39
N PRO A 206 -37.90 66.04 -4.24
CA PRO A 206 -38.37 65.50 -2.97
C PRO A 206 -37.37 65.77 -1.84
N GLN A 207 -37.87 66.20 -0.67
CA GLN A 207 -37.01 66.44 0.49
C GLN A 207 -36.24 65.16 0.87
N GLY A 208 -34.91 65.24 0.84
CA GLY A 208 -34.01 64.13 1.16
C GLY A 208 -33.13 63.65 0.00
N THR A 209 -33.20 64.28 -1.18
CA THR A 209 -32.24 64.04 -2.27
C THR A 209 -30.83 64.41 -1.82
N LYS A 210 -30.03 63.40 -1.47
CA LYS A 210 -28.62 63.54 -1.12
C LYS A 210 -27.78 63.55 -2.39
N PHE A 211 -27.16 64.68 -2.69
CA PHE A 211 -26.16 64.78 -3.75
C PHE A 211 -24.80 64.40 -3.18
N GLY A 212 -24.37 63.16 -3.46
CA GLY A 212 -23.08 62.65 -3.04
C GLY A 212 -22.44 61.84 -4.16
N ILE A 213 -21.24 62.24 -4.58
CA ILE A 213 -20.39 61.39 -5.42
C ILE A 213 -19.81 60.30 -4.51
N GLY A 214 -20.58 59.23 -4.32
CA GLY A 214 -20.16 57.99 -3.67
C GLY A 214 -20.09 58.03 -2.14
N SER A 215 -20.81 57.13 -1.49
CA SER A 215 -20.55 56.73 -0.10
C SER A 215 -19.99 55.31 -0.11
N PHE A 216 -18.67 55.18 -0.06
CA PHE A 216 -17.97 53.90 0.10
C PHE A 216 -17.68 53.67 1.58
N GLU A 217 -18.42 52.74 2.19
CA GLU A 217 -18.00 52.16 3.47
C GLU A 217 -17.09 50.97 3.20
N ARG A 218 -15.83 51.09 3.66
CA ARG A 218 -14.89 49.97 3.68
C ARG A 218 -15.36 48.96 4.74
N ILE A 219 -16.03 47.90 4.31
CA ILE A 219 -16.20 46.71 5.16
C ILE A 219 -15.02 45.79 4.88
N SER A 220 -13.91 45.99 5.60
CA SER A 220 -12.86 44.97 5.67
C SER A 220 -12.78 44.42 7.08
N LYS A 221 -13.35 43.25 7.28
CA LYS A 221 -12.80 42.24 8.20
C LYS A 221 -13.30 40.86 7.80
N ILE A 222 -12.43 40.07 7.17
CA ILE A 222 -12.01 38.70 7.51
C ILE A 222 -10.66 38.51 6.82
#